data_AF-A0A3M0XYK8-F1
#
_entry.id   AF-A0A3M0XYK8-F1
#
_cell.length_a   1.000
_cell.length_b   1.000
_cell.length_c   1.000
_cell.angle_alpha   90.00
_cell.angle_beta   90.00
_cell.angle_gamma   90.00
#
_symmetry.space_group_name_H-M   'P 1'
#
loop_
_entity.id
_entity.type
_entity.pdbx_description
1 polymer ?
#
loop_
_entity_poly.entity_id
_entity_poly.type
_entity_poly.pdbx_seq_one_letter_code
_entity_poly.pdbx_strand_id
1 'polypeptide(L)'
;MKRSLVGGLTAVGLLVAGAAGALAAEGKALPEYDWSFDGIFGRFDRPAMQRGLQVYREVCSACHSLRQITFRNLSALGYSEDEIKALAAEYT
;
A
#
# COMPACT_ATOMS: atom_id res chain seq x y z
N MET A 1 -24.38 -50.87 18.75
CA MET A 1 -23.39 -50.83 17.64
C MET A 1 -23.79 -49.89 16.50
N LYS A 2 -25.05 -49.88 16.02
CA LYS A 2 -25.46 -49.02 14.88
C LYS A 2 -25.57 -47.50 15.20
N ARG A 3 -25.86 -47.13 16.46
CA ARG A 3 -26.01 -45.72 16.88
C ARG A 3 -24.66 -44.97 16.99
N SER A 4 -23.58 -45.70 17.32
CA SER A 4 -22.22 -45.15 17.43
C SER A 4 -21.60 -44.82 16.06
N LEU A 5 -21.99 -45.54 15.00
CA LEU A 5 -21.57 -45.25 13.63
C LEU A 5 -22.19 -43.94 13.12
N VAL A 6 -23.45 -43.66 13.43
CA VAL A 6 -24.14 -42.44 12.98
C VAL A 6 -23.56 -41.18 13.65
N GLY A 7 -23.21 -41.24 14.94
CA GLY A 7 -22.59 -40.11 15.65
C GLY A 7 -21.14 -39.82 15.23
N GLY A 8 -20.39 -40.83 14.79
CA GLY A 8 -19.03 -40.66 14.26
C GLY A 8 -19.02 -39.97 12.90
N LEU A 9 -19.97 -40.29 12.02
CA LEU A 9 -20.08 -39.68 10.69
C LEU A 9 -20.50 -38.21 10.73
N THR A 10 -21.36 -37.81 11.68
CA THR A 10 -21.78 -36.41 11.81
C THR A 10 -20.69 -35.52 12.43
N ALA A 11 -19.91 -36.03 13.40
CA ALA A 11 -18.80 -35.29 13.99
C ALA A 11 -17.65 -35.05 13.00
N VAL A 12 -17.37 -36.03 12.12
CA VAL A 12 -16.34 -35.90 11.07
C VAL A 12 -16.77 -34.93 9.97
N GLY A 13 -18.04 -34.95 9.56
CA GLY A 13 -18.56 -34.02 8.56
C GLY A 13 -18.50 -32.55 9.00
N LEU A 14 -18.70 -32.27 10.29
CA LEU A 14 -18.65 -30.91 10.84
C LEU A 14 -17.21 -30.36 10.95
N LEU A 15 -16.22 -31.23 11.21
CA LEU A 15 -14.81 -30.84 11.25
C LEU A 15 -14.23 -30.51 9.87
N VAL A 16 -14.70 -31.18 8.81
CA VAL A 16 -14.26 -30.89 7.43
C VAL A 16 -14.85 -29.58 6.90
N ALA A 17 -16.09 -29.24 7.28
CA ALA A 17 -16.72 -27.98 6.88
C ALA A 17 -16.12 -26.75 7.60
N GLY A 18 -15.62 -26.90 8.83
CA GLY A 18 -14.98 -25.81 9.59
C GLY A 18 -13.54 -25.50 9.17
N ALA A 19 -12.91 -26.35 8.36
CA ALA A 19 -11.52 -26.20 7.89
C ALA A 19 -11.40 -25.48 6.53
N ALA A 20 -12.52 -25.12 5.90
CA ALA A 20 -12.52 -24.21 4.78
C ALA A 20 -12.17 -22.80 5.31
N GLY A 21 -10.88 -22.55 5.51
CA GLY A 21 -10.36 -21.20 5.74
C GLY A 21 -10.89 -20.26 4.66
N ALA A 22 -11.13 -19.01 5.02
CA ALA A 22 -11.51 -18.00 4.05
C ALA A 22 -10.48 -18.00 2.91
N LEU A 23 -10.89 -18.41 1.71
CA LEU A 23 -10.11 -18.21 0.49
C LEU A 23 -10.08 -16.70 0.28
N ALA A 24 -9.06 -16.03 0.81
CA ALA A 24 -8.74 -14.69 0.39
C ALA A 24 -8.55 -14.76 -1.14
N ALA A 25 -9.20 -13.86 -1.87
CA ALA A 25 -8.93 -13.75 -3.30
C ALA A 25 -7.45 -13.37 -3.46
N GLU A 26 -6.62 -14.36 -3.78
CA GLU A 26 -5.20 -14.14 -3.99
C GLU A 26 -5.05 -13.26 -5.23
N GLY A 27 -4.50 -12.06 -5.02
CA GLY A 27 -4.17 -11.16 -6.11
C GLY A 27 -3.11 -11.79 -7.01
N LYS A 28 -3.17 -11.53 -8.31
CA LYS A 28 -2.12 -11.94 -9.25
C LYS A 28 -0.75 -11.45 -8.74
N ALA A 29 0.28 -12.25 -8.95
CA ALA A 29 1.65 -11.80 -8.73
C ALA A 29 1.88 -10.48 -9.51
N LEU A 30 2.43 -9.47 -8.82
CA LEU A 30 2.81 -8.22 -9.45
C LEU A 30 4.15 -8.42 -10.18
N PRO A 31 4.35 -7.76 -11.34
CA PRO A 31 5.65 -7.78 -12.00
C PRO A 31 6.68 -7.08 -11.11
N GLU A 32 7.91 -7.58 -11.15
CA GLU A 32 9.06 -6.92 -10.54
C GLU A 32 9.60 -5.85 -11.49
N TYR A 33 10.04 -4.73 -10.91
CA TYR A 33 10.68 -3.63 -11.64
C TYR A 33 11.98 -3.29 -10.95
N ASP A 34 13.00 -2.95 -11.74
CA ASP A 34 14.28 -2.47 -11.22
C ASP A 34 14.18 -0.98 -10.86
N TRP A 35 14.20 -0.65 -9.57
CA TRP A 35 14.13 0.71 -9.07
C TRP A 35 15.51 1.27 -8.74
N SER A 36 15.67 2.60 -8.84
CA SER A 36 16.90 3.29 -8.49
C SER A 36 17.31 3.15 -7.01
N PHE A 37 16.34 2.84 -6.14
CA PHE A 37 16.53 2.67 -4.71
C PHE A 37 16.69 1.20 -4.28
N ASP A 38 16.79 0.26 -5.23
CA ASP A 38 16.99 -1.14 -4.89
C ASP A 38 18.42 -1.43 -4.43
N GLY A 39 18.56 -2.41 -3.53
CA GLY A 39 19.83 -2.82 -2.94
C GLY A 39 20.39 -1.87 -1.87
N ILE A 40 21.45 -2.29 -1.20
CA ILE A 40 22.01 -1.59 -0.02
C ILE A 40 22.65 -0.22 -0.35
N PHE A 41 22.93 0.02 -1.63
CA PHE A 41 23.49 1.30 -2.13
C PHE A 41 22.48 2.09 -2.98
N GLY A 42 21.24 1.61 -3.08
CA GLY A 42 20.18 2.27 -3.84
C GLY A 42 19.88 3.68 -3.32
N ARG A 43 19.46 4.57 -4.22
CA ARG A 43 19.12 5.96 -3.90
C ARG A 43 17.86 6.37 -4.62
N PHE A 44 17.02 7.15 -3.96
CA PHE A 44 15.89 7.77 -4.63
C PHE A 44 16.34 8.75 -5.71
N ASP A 45 15.78 8.60 -6.90
CA ASP A 45 15.87 9.58 -7.99
C ASP A 45 15.04 10.83 -7.61
N ARG A 46 15.73 11.91 -7.23
CA ARG A 46 15.10 13.18 -6.83
C ARG A 46 14.20 13.78 -7.92
N PRO A 47 14.67 13.96 -9.17
CA PRO A 47 13.80 14.33 -10.28
C PRO A 47 12.54 13.45 -10.41
N ALA A 48 12.65 12.13 -10.26
CA ALA A 48 11.48 11.25 -10.30
C ALA A 48 10.50 11.54 -9.17
N MET A 49 10.99 11.76 -7.95
CA MET A 49 10.12 12.11 -6.82
C MET A 49 9.43 13.48 -6.98
N GLN A 50 10.10 14.47 -7.57
CA GLN A 50 9.48 15.77 -7.89
C GLN A 50 8.35 15.62 -8.91
N ARG A 51 8.56 14.83 -9.97
CA ARG A 51 7.48 14.48 -10.92
C ARG A 51 6.36 13.69 -10.24
N GLY A 52 6.69 12.79 -9.31
CA GLY A 52 5.71 12.06 -8.52
C GLY A 52 4.84 12.98 -7.64
N LEU A 53 5.43 14.02 -7.03
CA LEU A 53 4.68 15.04 -6.29
C LEU A 53 3.71 15.80 -7.20
N GLN A 54 4.13 16.14 -8.42
CA GLN A 54 3.26 16.77 -9.41
C GLN A 54 2.05 15.88 -9.72
N VAL A 55 2.29 14.59 -10.05
CA VAL A 55 1.22 13.61 -10.31
C VAL A 55 0.27 13.48 -9.11
N TYR A 56 0.81 13.41 -7.89
CA TYR A 56 -0.02 13.36 -6.69
C TYR A 56 -0.94 14.58 -6.57
N ARG A 57 -0.40 15.79 -6.78
CA ARG A 57 -1.16 17.04 -6.67
C ARG A 57 -2.22 17.23 -7.76
N GLU A 58 -1.92 16.79 -8.97
CA GLU A 58 -2.80 17.01 -10.13
C GLU A 58 -3.86 15.93 -10.28
N VAL A 59 -3.62 14.71 -9.75
CA VAL A 59 -4.50 13.55 -9.97
C VAL A 59 -4.99 12.95 -8.65
N CYS A 60 -4.08 12.62 -7.74
CA CYS A 60 -4.40 11.78 -6.58
C CYS A 60 -5.05 12.57 -5.44
N SER A 61 -4.67 13.82 -5.22
CA SER A 61 -5.10 14.62 -4.07
C SER A 61 -6.57 15.00 -4.10
N ALA A 62 -7.25 14.82 -5.24
CA ALA A 62 -8.70 14.97 -5.33
C ALA A 62 -9.45 13.95 -4.46
N CYS A 63 -8.89 12.77 -4.24
CA CYS A 63 -9.52 11.67 -3.50
C CYS A 63 -8.70 11.18 -2.29
N HIS A 64 -7.36 11.29 -2.34
CA HIS A 64 -6.46 10.74 -1.32
C HIS A 64 -5.74 11.84 -0.54
N SER A 65 -5.76 11.71 0.80
CA SER A 65 -5.00 12.61 1.68
C SER A 65 -3.57 12.11 1.90
N LEU A 66 -2.64 13.04 2.18
CA LEU A 66 -1.26 12.75 2.56
C LEU A 66 -0.92 13.34 3.93
N ARG A 67 -1.76 13.07 4.95
CA ARG A 67 -1.72 13.74 6.25
C ARG A 67 -0.44 13.51 7.07
N GLN A 68 0.32 12.46 6.78
CA GLN A 68 1.57 12.14 7.48
C GLN A 68 2.81 12.80 6.88
N ILE A 69 2.66 13.49 5.75
CA ILE A 69 3.74 14.25 5.10
C ILE A 69 3.43 15.73 5.23
N THR A 70 4.33 16.45 5.89
CA THR A 70 4.21 17.90 6.09
C THR A 70 4.94 18.64 4.97
N PHE A 71 4.54 19.87 4.64
CA PHE A 71 5.17 20.65 3.56
C PHE A 71 6.70 20.80 3.72
N ARG A 72 7.21 20.93 4.95
CA ARG A 72 8.66 20.98 5.21
C ARG A 72 9.42 19.72 4.76
N ASN A 73 8.75 18.56 4.65
CA ASN A 73 9.36 17.34 4.15
C ASN A 73 9.76 17.46 2.67
N LEU A 74 9.18 18.40 1.92
CA LEU A 74 9.52 18.63 0.51
C LEU A 74 10.96 19.17 0.34
N SER A 75 11.60 19.66 1.40
CA SER A 75 13.06 19.93 1.38
C SER A 75 13.88 18.69 1.02
N ALA A 76 13.42 17.48 1.37
CA ALA A 76 14.06 16.22 0.97
C ALA A 76 14.02 15.99 -0.55
N LEU A 77 13.11 16.63 -1.27
CA LEU A 77 13.02 16.63 -2.73
C LEU A 77 13.88 17.72 -3.37
N GLY A 78 14.50 18.59 -2.58
CA GLY A 78 15.37 19.67 -3.06
C GLY A 78 14.68 21.01 -3.28
N TYR A 79 13.42 21.18 -2.84
CA TYR A 79 12.76 22.48 -2.86
C TYR A 79 13.37 23.42 -1.81
N SER A 80 13.52 24.68 -2.17
CA SER A 80 13.88 25.79 -1.28
C SER A 80 12.73 26.12 -0.32
N GLU A 81 13.06 26.81 0.76
CA GLU A 81 12.05 27.23 1.74
C GLU A 81 10.97 28.12 1.12
N ASP A 82 11.35 29.00 0.19
CA ASP A 82 10.42 29.91 -0.50
C ASP A 82 9.48 29.15 -1.43
N GLU A 83 9.98 28.16 -2.18
CA GLU A 83 9.13 27.28 -3.00
C GLU A 83 8.15 26.47 -2.14
N ILE A 84 8.61 25.96 -0.99
CA ILE A 84 7.77 25.21 -0.06
C ILE A 84 6.66 26.10 0.51
N LYS A 85 6.98 27.34 0.90
CA LYS A 85 5.99 28.30 1.39
C LYS A 85 4.99 28.70 0.31
N ALA A 86 5.48 28.97 -0.90
CA ALA A 86 4.62 29.28 -2.05
C ALA A 86 3.63 28.15 -2.32
N LEU A 87 4.11 26.90 -2.32
CA LEU A 87 3.26 25.72 -2.47
C LEU A 87 2.24 25.58 -1.34
N ALA A 88 2.67 25.75 -0.09
CA ALA A 88 1.77 25.63 1.05
C ALA A 88 0.64 26.68 1.03
N ALA A 89 0.92 27.89 0.52
CA ALA A 89 -0.04 28.97 0.38
C ALA A 89 -1.16 28.69 -0.65
N GLU A 90 -1.04 27.67 -1.50
CA GLU A 90 -2.11 27.27 -2.41
C GLU A 90 -3.26 26.52 -1.70
N TYR A 91 -3.07 26.09 -0.45
CA TYR A 91 -3.99 25.22 0.29
C TYR A 91 -4.67 25.93 1.48
N THR A 92 -4.78 27.26 1.43
CA THR A 92 -5.43 28.12 2.44
C THR A 92 -6.85 28.51 2.07
#